data_AF-A0A014MR04-F1
#
_entry.id   AF-A0A014MR04-F1
#
_cell.length_a   1.000
_cell.length_b   1.000
_cell.length_c   1.000
_cell.angle_alpha   90.00
_cell.angle_beta   90.00
_cell.angle_gamma   90.00
#
_symmetry.space_group_name_H-M   'P 1'
#
loop_
_entity.id
_entity.type
_entity.pdbx_description
1 polymer ?
#
loop_
_entity_poly.entity_id
_entity_poly.type
_entity_poly.pdbx_seq_one_letter_code
_entity_poly.pdbx_strand_id
1 'polypeptide(L)'
;MRSGSPDRLDLGVQLAAFRIVQEALTNALKHAGPRTTVDLSLVADSCQVHIVVHDSGPPDDEPAPAANRSERRSNSRLRFAR
;
A
#
# COMPACT_ATOMS: atom_id res chain seq x y z
N MET A 1 11.43 -7.17 -16.76
CA MET A 1 11.00 -6.42 -15.55
C MET A 1 12.20 -6.36 -14.62
N ARG A 2 12.76 -5.17 -14.34
CA ARG A 2 13.94 -5.04 -13.46
C ARG A 2 13.45 -4.71 -12.06
N SER A 3 13.55 -5.66 -11.15
CA SER A 3 13.31 -5.45 -9.72
C SER A 3 14.47 -4.64 -9.15
N GLY A 4 14.25 -3.38 -8.79
CA GLY A 4 15.23 -2.63 -7.99
C GLY A 4 15.20 -3.11 -6.55
N SER A 5 16.38 -3.34 -5.94
CA SER A 5 16.47 -3.72 -4.54
C SER A 5 16.02 -2.58 -3.62
N PRO A 6 15.13 -2.83 -2.65
CA PRO A 6 14.66 -1.80 -1.70
C PRO A 6 15.80 -1.18 -0.88
N ASP A 7 16.92 -1.88 -0.71
CA ASP A 7 18.12 -1.40 0.00
C ASP A 7 18.78 -0.18 -0.66
N ARG A 8 18.43 0.13 -1.92
CA ARG A 8 18.91 1.32 -2.64
C ARG A 8 18.03 2.56 -2.45
N LEU A 9 16.94 2.45 -1.71
CA LEU A 9 16.04 3.56 -1.42
C LEU A 9 16.57 4.38 -0.25
N ASP A 10 16.24 5.66 -0.21
CA ASP A 10 16.47 6.49 0.98
C ASP A 10 15.73 5.88 2.19
N LEU A 11 16.32 6.00 3.37
CA LEU A 11 15.80 5.45 4.62
C LEU A 11 14.36 5.90 4.90
N GLY A 12 14.04 7.17 4.61
CA GLY A 12 12.68 7.69 4.75
C GLY A 12 11.66 6.93 3.89
N VAL A 13 12.05 6.58 2.67
CA VAL A 13 11.21 5.81 1.73
C VAL A 13 11.08 4.36 2.19
N GLN A 14 12.16 3.75 2.69
CA GLN A 14 12.12 2.39 3.24
C GLN A 14 11.17 2.31 4.45
N LEU A 15 11.24 3.28 5.38
CA LEU A 15 10.37 3.35 6.54
C LEU A 15 8.90 3.56 6.15
N ALA A 16 8.64 4.41 5.15
CA ALA A 16 7.29 4.61 4.63
C ALA A 16 6.74 3.32 4.00
N ALA A 17 7.53 2.65 3.15
CA ALA A 17 7.16 1.38 2.53
C ALA A 17 6.87 0.30 3.59
N PHE A 18 7.72 0.20 4.60
CA PHE A 18 7.52 -0.72 5.71
C PHE A 18 6.20 -0.47 6.46
N ARG A 19 5.89 0.79 6.78
CA ARG A 19 4.63 1.14 7.44
C ARG A 19 3.40 0.82 6.58
N ILE A 20 3.46 1.08 5.28
CA ILE A 20 2.39 0.75 4.34
C ILE A 20 2.13 -0.76 4.32
N VAL A 21 3.20 -1.56 4.21
CA VAL A 21 3.10 -3.03 4.20
C VAL A 21 2.56 -3.54 5.53
N GLN A 22 3.05 -3.04 6.66
CA GLN A 22 2.57 -3.45 7.98
C GLN A 22 1.08 -3.17 8.18
N GLU A 23 0.62 -1.98 7.80
CA GLU A 23 -0.78 -1.60 7.92
C GLU A 23 -1.66 -2.49 7.01
N ALA A 24 -1.23 -2.72 5.77
CA ALA A 24 -1.96 -3.57 4.83
C ALA A 24 -2.08 -5.02 5.35
N LEU A 25 -0.99 -5.60 5.88
CA LEU A 25 -1.02 -6.94 6.48
C LEU A 25 -1.89 -6.99 7.73
N THR A 26 -1.86 -5.93 8.55
CA THR A 26 -2.71 -5.82 9.73
C THR A 26 -4.18 -5.77 9.34
N ASN A 27 -4.52 -5.03 8.29
CA ASN A 27 -5.89 -4.95 7.78
C ASN A 27 -6.33 -6.27 7.15
N ALA A 28 -5.50 -6.93 6.35
CA ALA A 28 -5.78 -8.26 5.83
C ALA A 28 -6.07 -9.26 6.97
N LEU A 29 -5.26 -9.27 8.03
CA LEU A 29 -5.50 -10.12 9.20
C LEU A 29 -6.79 -9.78 9.95
N LYS A 30 -7.11 -8.50 10.10
CA LYS A 30 -8.33 -8.03 10.79
C LYS A 30 -9.59 -8.37 10.02
N HIS A 31 -9.59 -8.19 8.70
CA HIS A 31 -10.79 -8.22 7.86
C HIS A 31 -10.98 -9.57 7.16
N ALA A 32 -9.93 -10.12 6.56
CA ALA A 32 -9.99 -11.42 5.88
C ALA A 32 -9.72 -12.61 6.81
N GLY A 33 -9.19 -12.34 8.00
CA GLY A 33 -8.95 -13.32 9.04
C GLY A 33 -7.63 -14.11 8.89
N PRO A 34 -7.31 -14.96 9.88
CA PRO A 34 -5.99 -15.58 10.04
C PRO A 34 -5.67 -16.67 9.00
N ARG A 35 -6.64 -17.07 8.18
CA ARG A 35 -6.44 -18.05 7.09
C ARG A 35 -6.29 -17.39 5.72
N THR A 36 -6.33 -16.05 5.65
CA THR A 36 -6.14 -15.36 4.38
C THR A 36 -4.71 -15.53 3.89
N THR A 37 -4.55 -15.72 2.59
CA THR A 37 -3.24 -15.65 1.93
C THR A 37 -3.04 -14.22 1.46
N VAL A 38 -1.83 -13.68 1.64
CA VAL A 38 -1.47 -12.35 1.15
C VAL A 38 -0.31 -12.45 0.18
N ASP A 39 -0.50 -11.94 -1.01
CA ASP A 39 0.51 -11.74 -2.03
C ASP A 39 1.01 -10.30 -1.97
N LEU A 40 2.32 -10.14 -1.72
CA LEU A 40 3.00 -8.85 -1.66
C LEU A 40 3.98 -8.72 -2.84
N SER A 41 3.84 -7.66 -3.62
CA SER A 41 4.83 -7.24 -4.61
C SER A 41 5.37 -5.87 -4.26
N LEU A 42 6.70 -5.76 -4.24
CA LEU A 42 7.40 -4.49 -4.05
C LEU A 42 8.41 -4.32 -5.18
N VAL A 43 8.23 -3.26 -5.97
CA VAL A 43 9.11 -2.92 -7.08
C VAL A 43 9.56 -1.49 -6.93
N ALA A 44 10.86 -1.29 -6.74
CA ALA A 44 11.48 0.02 -6.74
C ALA A 44 12.09 0.31 -8.12
N ASP A 45 11.90 1.52 -8.62
CA ASP A 45 12.66 2.10 -9.72
C ASP A 45 13.34 3.41 -9.28
N SER A 46 14.01 4.10 -10.20
CA SER A 46 14.80 5.31 -9.89
C SER A 46 13.98 6.47 -9.33
N CYS A 47 12.66 6.47 -9.46
CA CYS A 47 11.81 7.62 -9.12
C CYS A 47 10.62 7.26 -8.22
N GLN A 48 10.32 5.98 -8.03
CA GLN A 48 9.12 5.55 -7.30
C GLN A 48 9.26 4.13 -6.76
N VAL A 49 8.41 3.83 -5.77
CA VAL A 49 8.22 2.50 -5.22
C VAL A 49 6.77 2.10 -5.45
N HIS A 50 6.58 0.96 -6.09
CA HIS A 50 5.28 0.32 -6.28
C HIS A 50 5.12 -0.77 -5.25
N ILE A 51 4.04 -0.69 -4.47
CA ILE A 51 3.67 -1.69 -3.47
C ILE A 51 2.27 -2.18 -3.83
N VAL A 52 2.13 -3.48 -4.05
CA VAL A 52 0.85 -4.14 -4.30
C VAL A 52 0.68 -5.20 -3.22
N VAL A 53 -0.45 -5.13 -2.52
CA VAL A 53 -0.86 -6.12 -1.52
C VAL A 53 -2.20 -6.65 -1.96
N HIS A 54 -2.30 -7.96 -2.15
CA HIS A 54 -3.53 -8.64 -2.52
C HIS A 54 -3.79 -9.75 -1.51
N ASP A 55 -4.95 -9.76 -0.89
CA ASP A 55 -5.36 -10.85 -0.01
C ASP A 55 -6.49 -11.68 -0.61
N SER A 56 -6.59 -12.95 -0.19
CA SER A 56 -7.62 -13.88 -0.67
C SER A 56 -8.93 -13.81 0.12
N GLY A 57 -9.11 -12.77 0.95
CA GLY A 57 -10.28 -12.58 1.78
C GLY A 57 -11.54 -12.32 0.97
N PRO A 58 -12.72 -12.44 1.60
CA PRO A 58 -13.92 -11.91 0.98
C PRO A 58 -13.70 -10.41 0.69
N PRO A 59 -14.19 -9.90 -0.46
CA PRO A 59 -14.20 -8.47 -0.68
C PRO A 59 -14.93 -7.80 0.49
N ASP A 60 -14.39 -6.72 1.02
CA ASP A 60 -15.14 -5.90 1.98
C ASP A 60 -16.41 -5.39 1.26
N ASP A 61 -17.55 -6.02 1.54
CA ASP A 61 -18.86 -5.54 1.13
C ASP A 61 -19.23 -4.31 1.96
N GLU A 62 -18.56 -3.17 1.74
CA GLU A 62 -19.17 -1.86 2.05
C GLU A 62 -18.53 -0.68 1.29
N PRO A 63 -19.20 -0.11 0.27
CA PRO A 63 -19.06 1.30 -0.02
C PRO A 63 -19.78 2.07 1.09
N ALA A 64 -19.04 2.61 2.05
CA ALA A 64 -19.61 3.53 3.04
C ALA A 64 -20.38 4.66 2.31
N PRO A 65 -21.64 4.95 2.68
CA PRO A 65 -22.39 6.03 2.04
C PRO A 65 -21.69 7.37 2.26
N ALA A 66 -21.54 8.11 1.16
CA ALA A 66 -20.95 9.44 1.13
C ALA A 66 -21.74 10.41 2.04
N ALA A 67 -21.23 10.68 3.25
CA ALA A 67 -21.83 11.68 4.14
C ALA A 67 -20.79 12.39 5.04
N ASN A 68 -19.74 12.95 4.44
CA ASN A 68 -18.98 14.08 4.97
C ASN A 68 -17.83 14.45 4.02
N ARG A 69 -18.17 15.01 2.86
CA ARG A 69 -17.25 15.87 2.13
C ARG A 69 -17.16 17.21 2.87
N SER A 70 -16.17 17.34 3.76
CA SER A 70 -15.48 18.62 3.94
C SER A 70 -14.04 18.46 3.46
N GLU A 71 -13.81 19.02 2.26
CA GLU A 71 -12.55 19.63 1.86
C GLU A 71 -11.25 18.86 2.11
N ARG A 72 -11.01 17.76 1.39
CA ARG A 72 -9.65 17.47 0.92
C ARG A 72 -9.69 17.01 -0.52
N ARG A 73 -9.18 17.87 -1.41
CA ARG A 73 -8.92 17.54 -2.81
C ARG A 73 -8.07 16.26 -2.82
N SER A 74 -8.70 15.13 -3.13
CA SER A 74 -8.01 13.88 -3.38
C SER A 74 -7.21 14.03 -4.67
N ASN A 75 -5.89 13.95 -4.53
CA ASN A 75 -4.95 13.61 -5.58
C ASN A 75 -3.64 13.20 -4.89
N SER A 76 -3.61 12.04 -4.24
CA SER A 76 -2.35 11.47 -3.72
C SER A 76 -1.63 10.70 -4.83
N ARG A 77 -1.19 11.44 -5.83
CA ARG A 77 -0.15 10.99 -6.75
C ARG A 77 1.18 11.50 -6.19
N LEU A 78 1.86 10.70 -5.38
CA LEU A 78 3.18 11.08 -4.85
C LEU A 78 4.20 10.97 -6.00
N ARG A 79 4.34 12.05 -6.78
CA ARG A 79 5.49 12.25 -7.65
C ARG A 79 6.59 12.89 -6.80
N PHE A 80 7.64 12.13 -6.50
CA PHE A 80 8.89 12.74 -6.06
C PHE A 80 9.62 13.26 -7.31
N ALA A 81 9.60 14.58 -7.48
CA ALA A 81 10.53 15.26 -8.38
C ALA A 81 11.73 15.74 -7.56
N ARG A 82 12.92 15.56 -8.13
CA ARG A 82 14.23 15.93 -7.61
C ARG A 82 14.33 17.40 -7.23
#